data_AF-A0A1C6BQP1-F1
#
_entry.id   AF-A0A1C6BQP1-F1
#
_cell.length_a   1.000
_cell.length_b   1.000
_cell.length_c   1.000
_cell.angle_alpha   90.00
_cell.angle_beta   90.00
_cell.angle_gamma   90.00
#
_symmetry.space_group_name_H-M   'P 1'
#
loop_
_entity.id
_entity.type
_entity.pdbx_description
1 polymer ?
#
loop_
_entity_poly.entity_id
_entity_poly.type
_entity_poly.pdbx_seq_one_letter_code
_entity_poly.pdbx_strand_id
1 'polypeptide(L)'
;MNKQFKTDAQDFLNSVQVLREVQTPESENHMYDELMQVKFLMPVVIHGELKEGADGKQILDEKTTFTFPSLATTKGDQYFMAFTSGEEMQKYPNKDRMHALTFTFDDYAKIIIQSEEIKGFVVDPYGMNIVYPKELVLSLKEQKEIREKGHSERVLHAQEPVMIGEPAKEPKELKAALKAYAKKDKTIQALYLQLMIYEEQQSYVVAVDADATNLKDVFDQLADASRKHLKGMYLDFVDVHSELGIHVAEKTEPFYKKMFYKKLDIPFLAVIEECFHLKDGRCVVGVKVLHGKLSDNGEVSCLNEQRERLFTSCAQGIEYGRERVKVAKVNDTGRYGSHYGILMKDHPEDFKEGYFLLGK
;
A
#
# COMPACT_ATOMS: atom_id res chain seq x y z
N MET A 1 12.14 -32.68 -30.08
CA MET A 1 10.78 -33.09 -30.53
C MET A 1 9.80 -32.27 -29.71
N ASN A 2 9.23 -31.21 -30.29
CA ASN A 2 8.37 -30.23 -29.60
C ASN A 2 7.04 -30.88 -29.22
N LYS A 3 6.83 -31.19 -27.93
CA LYS A 3 5.47 -31.34 -27.41
C LYS A 3 4.85 -29.95 -27.43
N GLN A 4 3.88 -29.77 -28.33
CA GLN A 4 3.14 -28.53 -28.51
C GLN A 4 2.33 -28.27 -27.24
N PHE A 5 2.83 -27.40 -26.36
CA PHE A 5 2.08 -26.92 -25.21
C PHE A 5 0.95 -26.04 -25.74
N LYS A 6 -0.28 -26.58 -25.76
CA LYS A 6 -1.48 -25.79 -26.04
C LYS A 6 -1.98 -25.18 -24.73
N THR A 7 -1.87 -23.87 -24.63
CA THR A 7 -2.57 -23.02 -23.68
C THR A 7 -3.92 -22.63 -24.27
N ASP A 8 -4.99 -22.70 -23.49
CA ASP A 8 -6.34 -22.29 -23.91
C ASP A 8 -6.54 -20.80 -23.60
N ALA A 9 -5.77 -19.95 -24.27
CA ALA A 9 -5.78 -18.50 -24.06
C ALA A 9 -6.75 -17.77 -25.00
N GLN A 10 -7.53 -18.49 -25.82
CA GLN A 10 -8.36 -17.88 -26.86
C GLN A 10 -9.44 -16.97 -26.29
N ASP A 11 -10.08 -17.36 -25.19
CA ASP A 11 -11.12 -16.55 -24.54
C ASP A 11 -10.53 -15.26 -23.97
N PHE A 12 -9.35 -15.32 -23.35
CA PHE A 12 -8.59 -14.13 -22.95
C PHE A 12 -8.28 -13.23 -24.15
N LEU A 13 -7.75 -13.78 -25.26
CA LEU A 13 -7.47 -13.01 -26.47
C LEU A 13 -8.72 -12.32 -27.02
N ASN A 14 -9.85 -13.02 -27.06
CA ASN A 14 -11.13 -12.48 -27.51
C ASN A 14 -11.61 -11.35 -26.59
N SER A 15 -11.54 -11.55 -25.26
CA SER A 15 -11.95 -10.54 -24.29
C SER A 15 -11.13 -9.25 -24.38
N VAL A 16 -9.83 -9.35 -24.67
CA VAL A 16 -8.97 -8.18 -24.92
C VAL A 16 -9.42 -7.43 -26.18
N GLN A 17 -9.80 -8.13 -27.26
CA GLN A 17 -10.30 -7.49 -28.47
C GLN A 17 -11.62 -6.75 -28.20
N VAL A 18 -12.56 -7.39 -27.51
CA VAL A 18 -13.84 -6.77 -27.13
C VAL A 18 -13.63 -5.54 -26.26
N LEU A 19 -12.74 -5.61 -25.26
CA LEU A 19 -12.40 -4.46 -24.42
C LEU A 19 -11.84 -3.29 -25.25
N ARG A 20 -10.94 -3.56 -26.20
CA ARG A 20 -10.35 -2.52 -27.06
C ARG A 20 -11.39 -1.82 -27.94
N GLU A 21 -12.41 -2.55 -28.41
CA GLU A 21 -13.46 -2.04 -29.28
C GLU A 21 -14.56 -1.28 -28.52
N VAL A 22 -15.03 -1.83 -27.40
CA VAL A 22 -16.26 -1.37 -26.75
C VAL A 22 -16.00 -0.48 -25.53
N GLN A 23 -14.93 -0.75 -24.76
CA GLN A 23 -14.48 0.07 -23.62
C GLN A 23 -15.59 0.39 -22.59
N THR A 24 -16.39 -0.62 -22.24
CA THR A 24 -17.41 -0.52 -21.17
C THR A 24 -17.01 -1.30 -19.92
N PRO A 25 -17.60 -0.98 -18.75
CA PRO A 25 -17.38 -1.74 -17.51
C PRO A 25 -17.66 -3.25 -17.66
N GLU A 26 -18.61 -3.64 -18.50
CA GLU A 26 -18.90 -5.06 -18.78
C GLU A 26 -17.74 -5.71 -19.55
N SER A 27 -17.18 -5.02 -20.54
CA SER A 27 -16.02 -5.52 -21.30
C SER A 27 -14.74 -5.58 -20.46
N GLU A 28 -14.55 -4.63 -19.53
CA GLU A 28 -13.45 -4.65 -18.56
C GLU A 28 -13.58 -5.83 -17.61
N ASN A 29 -14.77 -6.05 -17.04
CA ASN A 29 -15.04 -7.17 -16.14
C ASN A 29 -14.87 -8.52 -16.84
N HIS A 30 -15.31 -8.63 -18.09
CA HIS A 30 -15.11 -9.85 -18.86
C HIS A 30 -13.62 -10.14 -19.11
N MET A 31 -12.83 -9.14 -19.53
CA MET A 31 -11.38 -9.32 -19.70
C MET A 31 -10.68 -9.68 -18.40
N TYR A 32 -11.09 -9.05 -17.29
CA TYR A 32 -10.64 -9.41 -15.95
C TYR A 32 -10.91 -10.89 -15.64
N ASP A 33 -12.14 -11.37 -15.86
CA ASP A 33 -12.54 -12.75 -15.54
C ASP A 33 -11.75 -13.77 -16.35
N GLU A 34 -11.45 -13.47 -17.62
CA GLU A 34 -10.59 -14.30 -18.47
C GLU A 34 -9.12 -14.26 -18.03
N LEU A 35 -8.59 -13.09 -17.65
CA LEU A 35 -7.23 -12.95 -17.14
C LEU A 35 -6.99 -13.78 -15.87
N MET A 36 -8.01 -13.88 -15.00
CA MET A 36 -7.90 -14.66 -13.77
C MET A 36 -7.88 -16.17 -13.99
N GLN A 37 -8.39 -16.63 -15.15
CA GLN A 37 -8.50 -18.05 -15.48
C GLN A 37 -7.42 -18.54 -16.44
N VAL A 38 -6.93 -17.66 -17.31
CA VAL A 38 -5.96 -18.01 -18.35
C VAL A 38 -4.63 -18.46 -17.74
N LYS A 39 -3.99 -19.37 -18.47
CA LYS A 39 -2.66 -19.87 -18.17
C LYS A 39 -1.71 -19.46 -19.29
N PHE A 40 -0.61 -18.83 -18.93
CA PHE A 40 0.43 -18.39 -19.85
C PHE A 40 1.63 -19.32 -19.81
N LEU A 41 2.38 -19.37 -20.91
CA LEU A 41 3.70 -19.96 -20.95
C LEU A 41 4.73 -18.91 -20.47
N MET A 42 5.31 -19.16 -19.29
CA MET A 42 6.46 -18.43 -18.77
C MET A 42 7.73 -19.10 -19.29
N PRO A 43 8.63 -18.38 -19.99
CA PRO A 43 9.91 -18.93 -20.37
C PRO A 43 10.78 -19.18 -19.14
N VAL A 44 11.48 -20.30 -19.12
CA VAL A 44 12.40 -20.67 -18.04
C VAL A 44 13.70 -21.26 -18.61
N VAL A 45 14.82 -20.89 -18.01
CA VAL A 45 16.10 -21.57 -18.22
C VAL A 45 16.31 -22.52 -17.06
N ILE A 46 16.48 -23.80 -17.37
CA ILE A 46 16.72 -24.85 -16.39
C ILE A 46 18.21 -25.12 -16.33
N HIS A 47 18.81 -25.00 -15.15
CA HIS A 47 20.21 -25.33 -14.91
C HIS A 47 20.28 -26.64 -14.14
N GLY A 48 20.74 -27.71 -14.78
CA GLY A 48 20.80 -29.06 -14.23
C GLY A 48 20.60 -30.13 -15.31
N GLU A 49 20.73 -31.40 -14.95
CA GLU A 49 20.43 -32.50 -15.88
C GLU A 49 18.94 -32.86 -15.85
N LEU A 50 18.25 -32.69 -16.98
CA LEU A 50 16.89 -33.19 -17.16
C LEU A 50 16.95 -34.67 -17.54
N LYS A 51 16.48 -35.57 -16.67
CA LYS A 51 16.38 -37.00 -16.96
C LYS A 51 14.95 -37.36 -17.35
N GLU A 52 14.77 -38.18 -18.37
CA GLU A 52 13.43 -38.65 -18.74
C GLU A 52 13.08 -39.89 -17.92
N GLY A 53 11.99 -39.80 -17.16
CA GLY A 53 11.43 -40.92 -16.40
C GLY A 53 10.71 -41.91 -17.31
N ALA A 54 10.46 -43.11 -16.80
CA ALA A 54 9.83 -44.21 -17.56
C ALA A 54 8.40 -43.89 -18.06
N ASP A 55 7.76 -42.87 -17.52
CA ASP A 55 6.43 -42.37 -17.91
C ASP A 55 6.48 -41.15 -18.87
N GLY A 56 7.68 -40.77 -19.33
CA GLY A 56 7.89 -39.60 -20.18
C GLY A 56 7.76 -38.26 -19.44
N LYS A 57 7.74 -38.26 -18.09
CA LYS A 57 7.90 -37.05 -17.28
C LYS A 57 9.39 -36.78 -17.03
N GLN A 58 9.74 -35.51 -16.90
CA GLN A 58 11.11 -35.14 -16.55
C GLN A 58 11.34 -35.30 -15.04
N ILE A 59 12.41 -36.01 -14.69
CA ILE A 59 12.94 -36.15 -13.34
C ILE A 59 13.94 -35.02 -13.15
N LEU A 60 13.64 -34.13 -12.20
CA LEU A 60 14.51 -33.05 -11.76
C LEU A 60 15.46 -33.58 -10.69
N ASP A 61 16.74 -33.22 -10.77
CA ASP A 61 17.69 -33.50 -9.70
C ASP A 61 17.57 -32.48 -8.55
N GLU A 62 18.08 -32.79 -7.36
CA GLU A 62 18.05 -31.89 -6.19
C GLU A 62 18.84 -30.58 -6.40
N LYS A 63 19.67 -30.50 -7.44
CA LYS A 63 20.50 -29.33 -7.76
C LYS A 63 19.89 -28.47 -8.87
N THR A 64 18.72 -28.84 -9.37
CA THR A 64 18.11 -28.18 -10.51
C THR A 64 17.62 -26.81 -10.08
N THR A 65 18.14 -25.76 -10.72
CA THR A 65 17.72 -24.38 -10.47
C THR A 65 17.06 -23.79 -11.70
N PHE A 66 16.18 -22.82 -11.47
CA PHE A 66 15.39 -22.16 -12.51
C PHE A 66 15.76 -20.68 -12.56
N THR A 67 15.94 -20.16 -13.76
CA THR A 67 16.01 -18.72 -14.02
C THR A 67 14.84 -18.32 -14.90
N PHE A 68 14.10 -17.30 -14.50
CA PHE A 68 12.98 -16.74 -15.26
C PHE A 68 13.45 -15.49 -16.00
N PRO A 69 13.57 -15.54 -17.33
CA PRO A 69 14.09 -14.40 -18.06
C PRO A 69 13.08 -13.26 -18.16
N SER A 70 13.58 -12.03 -18.08
CA SER A 70 12.81 -10.79 -18.19
C SER A 70 13.21 -10.01 -19.46
N LEU A 71 12.36 -9.06 -19.84
CA LEU A 71 12.66 -8.02 -20.82
C LEU A 71 12.95 -6.71 -20.11
N ALA A 72 13.97 -6.00 -20.58
CA ALA A 72 14.30 -4.66 -20.10
C ALA A 72 13.62 -3.61 -20.99
N THR A 73 13.00 -2.60 -20.39
CA THR A 73 12.60 -1.38 -21.11
C THR A 73 13.84 -0.53 -21.44
N THR A 74 13.66 0.52 -22.24
CA THR A 74 14.74 1.50 -22.51
C THR A 74 15.24 2.22 -21.26
N LYS A 75 14.46 2.22 -20.17
CA LYS A 75 14.83 2.78 -18.86
C LYS A 75 15.51 1.75 -17.94
N GLY A 76 15.61 0.49 -18.37
CA GLY A 76 16.18 -0.61 -17.59
C GLY A 76 15.15 -1.37 -16.73
N ASP A 77 13.89 -0.96 -16.72
CA ASP A 77 12.83 -1.65 -15.95
C ASP A 77 12.62 -3.07 -16.47
N GLN A 78 12.54 -4.04 -15.56
CA GLN A 78 12.42 -5.46 -15.92
C GLN A 78 10.97 -5.93 -15.90
N TYR A 79 10.55 -6.67 -16.92
CA TYR A 79 9.21 -7.26 -17.03
C TYR A 79 9.31 -8.75 -17.35
N PHE A 80 8.53 -9.59 -16.65
CA PHE A 80 8.40 -10.99 -17.05
C PHE A 80 7.63 -11.13 -18.37
N MET A 81 7.86 -12.24 -19.08
CA MET A 81 7.14 -12.54 -20.31
C MET A 81 6.07 -13.59 -20.05
N ALA A 82 4.87 -13.35 -20.58
CA ALA A 82 3.76 -14.28 -20.55
C ALA A 82 3.31 -14.57 -21.98
N PHE A 83 3.45 -15.80 -22.46
CA PHE A 83 3.04 -16.15 -23.82
C PHE A 83 1.70 -16.87 -23.83
N THR A 84 0.78 -16.43 -24.69
CA THR A 84 -0.54 -17.05 -24.87
C THR A 84 -0.48 -18.35 -25.65
N SER A 85 0.61 -18.61 -26.37
CA SER A 85 0.83 -19.83 -27.14
C SER A 85 2.32 -20.13 -27.35
N GLY A 86 2.62 -21.36 -27.74
CA GLY A 86 3.95 -21.73 -28.19
C GLY A 86 4.41 -20.96 -29.43
N GLU A 87 3.49 -20.57 -30.32
CA GLU A 87 3.82 -19.77 -31.52
C GLU A 87 4.30 -18.37 -31.15
N GLU A 88 3.66 -17.72 -30.18
CA GLU A 88 4.11 -16.43 -29.66
C GLU A 88 5.47 -16.54 -28.96
N MET A 89 5.67 -17.60 -28.17
CA MET A 89 6.97 -17.87 -27.51
C MET A 89 8.10 -18.09 -28.53
N GLN A 90 7.81 -18.71 -29.67
CA GLN A 90 8.80 -18.95 -30.73
C GLN A 90 9.30 -17.66 -31.41
N LYS A 91 8.65 -16.52 -31.18
CA LYS A 91 9.13 -15.21 -31.65
C LYS A 91 10.27 -14.65 -30.78
N TYR A 92 10.47 -15.18 -29.58
CA TYR A 92 11.54 -14.73 -28.69
C TYR A 92 12.93 -15.11 -29.23
N PRO A 93 13.89 -14.16 -29.36
CA PRO A 93 15.18 -14.40 -30.01
C PRO A 93 16.06 -15.47 -29.36
N ASN A 94 16.00 -15.65 -28.02
CA ASN A 94 16.89 -16.57 -27.29
C ASN A 94 16.19 -17.87 -26.84
N LYS A 95 15.24 -18.35 -27.65
CA LYS A 95 14.39 -19.51 -27.35
C LYS A 95 15.08 -20.87 -27.30
N ASP A 96 16.24 -21.03 -27.95
CA ASP A 96 16.86 -22.34 -28.20
C ASP A 96 17.32 -23.08 -26.94
N ARG A 97 17.39 -22.39 -25.79
CA ARG A 97 17.75 -22.96 -24.47
C ARG A 97 16.64 -22.81 -23.44
N MET A 98 15.43 -22.44 -23.88
CA MET A 98 14.31 -22.17 -22.99
C MET A 98 13.31 -23.32 -22.97
N HIS A 99 12.87 -23.64 -21.77
CA HIS A 99 11.66 -24.41 -21.52
C HIS A 99 10.51 -23.45 -21.21
N ALA A 100 9.30 -24.00 -21.14
CA ALA A 100 8.11 -23.25 -20.74
C ALA A 100 7.49 -23.89 -19.50
N LEU A 101 7.13 -23.06 -18.52
CA LEU A 101 6.24 -23.42 -17.43
C LEU A 101 4.89 -22.76 -17.63
N THR A 102 3.85 -23.38 -17.11
CA THR A 102 2.49 -22.83 -17.15
C THR A 102 2.25 -22.01 -15.89
N PHE A 103 2.04 -20.71 -16.05
CA PHE A 103 1.81 -19.75 -14.96
C PHE A 103 0.40 -19.16 -15.07
N THR A 104 -0.27 -19.01 -13.93
CA THR A 104 -1.50 -18.24 -13.75
C THR A 104 -1.19 -16.79 -13.38
N PHE A 105 -2.19 -15.90 -13.38
CA PHE A 105 -2.05 -14.55 -12.84
C PHE A 105 -1.47 -14.54 -11.41
N ASP A 106 -1.93 -15.43 -10.52
CA ASP A 106 -1.46 -15.48 -9.13
C ASP A 106 0.02 -15.84 -9.03
N ASP A 107 0.52 -16.70 -9.92
CA ASP A 107 1.94 -17.09 -9.96
C ASP A 107 2.82 -15.88 -10.33
N TYR A 108 2.41 -15.09 -11.33
CA TYR A 108 3.08 -13.84 -11.67
C TYR A 108 3.00 -12.83 -10.52
N ALA A 109 1.79 -12.57 -10.00
CA ALA A 109 1.55 -11.59 -8.95
C ALA A 109 2.41 -11.89 -7.71
N LYS A 110 2.50 -13.16 -7.30
CA LYS A 110 3.31 -13.57 -6.15
C LYS A 110 4.78 -13.15 -6.27
N ILE A 111 5.40 -13.33 -7.43
CA ILE A 111 6.82 -13.01 -7.65
C ILE A 111 7.02 -11.50 -7.85
N ILE A 112 6.16 -10.86 -8.64
CA ILE A 112 6.27 -9.43 -8.96
C ILE A 112 6.11 -8.57 -7.70
N ILE A 113 5.16 -8.92 -6.83
CA ILE A 113 4.90 -8.16 -5.60
C ILE A 113 6.13 -8.20 -4.68
N GLN A 114 6.79 -9.36 -4.58
CA GLN A 114 7.96 -9.57 -3.73
C GLN A 114 9.27 -9.00 -4.31
N SER A 115 9.31 -8.68 -5.60
CA SER A 115 10.52 -8.19 -6.27
C SER A 115 10.51 -6.66 -6.39
N GLU A 116 11.62 -6.00 -6.03
CA GLU A 116 11.82 -4.57 -6.31
C GLU A 116 12.28 -4.32 -7.76
N GLU A 117 12.95 -5.30 -8.37
CA GLU A 117 13.54 -5.21 -9.70
C GLU A 117 12.50 -5.40 -10.82
N ILE A 118 11.55 -6.33 -10.62
CA ILE A 118 10.52 -6.63 -11.61
C ILE A 118 9.36 -5.65 -11.48
N LYS A 119 9.10 -4.89 -12.55
CA LYS A 119 8.07 -3.86 -12.65
C LYS A 119 6.76 -4.33 -13.29
N GLY A 120 6.62 -5.63 -13.58
CA GLY A 120 5.38 -6.20 -14.11
C GLY A 120 5.60 -7.43 -14.98
N PHE A 121 4.59 -7.76 -15.78
CA PHE A 121 4.72 -8.74 -16.87
C PHE A 121 4.11 -8.22 -18.17
N VAL A 122 4.53 -8.78 -19.28
CA VAL A 122 4.04 -8.45 -20.62
C VAL A 122 3.51 -9.71 -21.31
N VAL A 123 2.28 -9.63 -21.79
CA VAL A 123 1.65 -10.69 -22.59
C VAL A 123 2.01 -10.51 -24.05
N ASP A 124 2.56 -11.57 -24.65
CA ASP A 124 2.98 -11.65 -26.05
C ASP A 124 3.78 -10.41 -26.52
N PRO A 125 5.00 -10.19 -25.98
CA PRO A 125 5.79 -8.98 -26.24
C PRO A 125 6.12 -8.73 -27.72
N TYR A 126 6.08 -9.77 -28.56
CA TYR A 126 6.32 -9.69 -30.02
C TYR A 126 5.03 -9.88 -30.84
N GLY A 127 3.89 -9.89 -30.17
CA GLY A 127 2.57 -9.99 -30.75
C GLY A 127 1.71 -8.80 -30.31
N MET A 128 0.71 -9.07 -29.47
CA MET A 128 -0.21 -8.04 -28.99
C MET A 128 0.39 -7.05 -27.98
N ASN A 129 1.49 -7.42 -27.32
CA ASN A 129 2.26 -6.61 -26.39
C ASN A 129 1.39 -5.90 -25.33
N ILE A 130 0.71 -6.68 -24.48
CA ILE A 130 -0.12 -6.14 -23.40
C ILE A 130 0.71 -6.07 -22.13
N VAL A 131 0.89 -4.86 -21.60
CA VAL A 131 1.72 -4.63 -20.41
C VAL A 131 0.85 -4.57 -19.16
N TYR A 132 1.19 -5.40 -18.17
CA TYR A 132 0.63 -5.37 -16.83
C TYR A 132 1.70 -4.85 -15.86
N PRO A 133 1.76 -3.53 -15.62
CA PRO A 133 2.70 -2.96 -14.66
C PRO A 133 2.38 -3.42 -13.23
N LYS A 134 3.38 -3.37 -12.34
CA LYS A 134 3.29 -3.88 -10.97
C LYS A 134 2.10 -3.28 -10.20
N GLU A 135 1.82 -2.01 -10.41
CA GLU A 135 0.70 -1.28 -9.81
C GLU A 135 -0.65 -1.86 -10.25
N LEU A 136 -0.81 -2.15 -11.55
CA LEU A 136 -2.01 -2.81 -12.07
C LEU A 136 -2.13 -4.24 -11.55
N VAL A 137 -1.02 -4.98 -11.44
CA VAL A 137 -1.01 -6.34 -10.86
C VAL A 137 -1.46 -6.32 -9.40
N LEU A 138 -1.01 -5.33 -8.61
CA LEU A 138 -1.45 -5.13 -7.23
C LEU A 138 -2.96 -4.86 -7.16
N SER A 139 -3.46 -3.93 -7.97
CA SER A 139 -4.89 -3.58 -8.04
C SER A 139 -5.76 -4.77 -8.43
N LEU A 140 -5.36 -5.54 -9.46
CA LEU A 140 -6.08 -6.73 -9.91
C LEU A 140 -6.09 -7.84 -8.85
N LYS A 141 -4.98 -8.01 -8.11
CA LYS A 141 -4.91 -8.95 -6.99
C LYS A 141 -5.85 -8.54 -5.85
N GLU A 142 -5.86 -7.26 -5.48
CA GLU A 142 -6.80 -6.72 -4.47
C GLU A 142 -8.24 -6.96 -4.90
N GLN A 143 -8.59 -6.65 -6.15
CA GLN A 143 -9.92 -6.88 -6.70
C GLN A 143 -10.32 -8.36 -6.62
N LYS A 144 -9.38 -9.29 -6.90
CA LYS A 144 -9.62 -10.73 -6.80
C LYS A 144 -9.93 -11.16 -5.37
N GLU A 145 -9.12 -10.71 -4.42
CA GLU A 145 -9.30 -11.05 -3.00
C GLU A 145 -10.63 -10.50 -2.47
N ILE A 146 -11.03 -9.30 -2.90
CA ILE A 146 -12.35 -8.75 -2.59
C ILE A 146 -13.47 -9.57 -3.23
N ARG A 147 -13.35 -10.01 -4.49
CA ARG A 147 -14.41 -10.84 -5.12
C ARG A 147 -14.57 -12.19 -4.43
N GLU A 148 -13.46 -12.82 -4.03
CA GLU A 148 -13.45 -14.16 -3.45
C GLU A 148 -13.77 -14.18 -1.94
N LYS A 149 -13.21 -13.24 -1.18
CA LYS A 149 -13.27 -13.19 0.29
C LYS A 149 -14.12 -12.03 0.81
N GLY A 150 -14.36 -11.02 -0.02
CA GLY A 150 -15.06 -9.78 0.33
C GLY A 150 -14.24 -8.84 1.22
N HIS A 151 -12.92 -9.04 1.29
CA HIS A 151 -11.94 -8.13 1.88
C HIS A 151 -10.57 -8.39 1.23
N SER A 152 -9.66 -7.42 1.36
CA SER A 152 -8.25 -7.53 1.00
C SER A 152 -7.42 -6.81 2.05
N GLU A 153 -6.18 -7.26 2.24
CA GLU A 153 -5.19 -6.53 3.03
C GLU A 153 -4.28 -5.74 2.10
N ARG A 154 -4.00 -4.49 2.46
CA ARG A 154 -3.07 -3.64 1.73
C ARG A 154 -2.19 -2.87 2.70
N VAL A 155 -0.94 -2.68 2.28
CA VAL A 155 0.00 -1.79 2.95
C VAL A 155 0.07 -0.53 2.09
N LEU A 156 -0.30 0.61 2.66
CA LEU A 156 -0.13 1.90 2.02
C LEU A 156 1.29 2.41 2.32
N HIS A 157 1.96 2.95 1.31
CA HIS A 157 3.28 3.54 1.48
C HIS A 157 3.18 5.03 1.79
N ALA A 158 4.04 5.55 2.68
CA ALA A 158 3.93 6.93 3.18
C ALA A 158 4.01 8.05 2.11
N GLN A 159 4.47 7.73 0.90
CA GLN A 159 4.56 8.69 -0.22
C GLN A 159 3.27 8.75 -1.06
N GLU A 160 2.33 7.83 -0.82
CA GLU A 160 1.08 7.77 -1.54
C GLU A 160 0.14 8.90 -1.12
N PRO A 161 -0.33 9.75 -2.06
CA PRO A 161 -1.23 10.83 -1.73
C PRO A 161 -2.62 10.28 -1.36
N VAL A 162 -2.97 10.41 -0.08
CA VAL A 162 -4.30 10.07 0.44
C VAL A 162 -5.05 11.35 0.78
N MET A 163 -6.26 11.50 0.23
CA MET A 163 -7.16 12.58 0.64
C MET A 163 -8.18 12.05 1.63
N ILE A 164 -8.33 12.77 2.75
CA ILE A 164 -9.27 12.40 3.81
C ILE A 164 -10.21 13.58 4.09
N GLY A 165 -11.50 13.29 4.21
CA GLY A 165 -12.51 14.31 4.48
C GLY A 165 -13.78 13.75 5.09
N GLU A 166 -14.66 14.65 5.54
CA GLU A 166 -15.96 14.22 6.06
C GLU A 166 -16.88 13.73 4.93
N PRO A 167 -17.67 12.66 5.16
CA PRO A 167 -18.70 12.26 4.19
C PRO A 167 -19.75 13.36 3.99
N ALA A 168 -20.00 13.75 2.73
CA ALA A 168 -21.03 14.73 2.40
C ALA A 168 -22.44 14.33 2.90
N LYS A 169 -22.71 13.02 2.97
CA LYS A 169 -23.88 12.44 3.63
C LYS A 169 -23.42 11.44 4.66
N GLU A 170 -23.93 11.58 5.87
CA GLU A 170 -23.58 10.67 6.97
C GLU A 170 -24.07 9.23 6.71
N PRO A 171 -23.20 8.21 6.79
CA PRO A 171 -23.58 6.81 6.57
C PRO A 171 -24.20 6.19 7.84
N LYS A 172 -25.44 6.59 8.16
CA LYS A 172 -26.11 6.24 9.42
C LYS A 172 -26.26 4.74 9.67
N GLU A 173 -26.66 3.97 8.66
CA GLU A 173 -26.84 2.51 8.77
C GLU A 173 -25.50 1.80 9.04
N LEU A 174 -24.45 2.19 8.33
CA LEU A 174 -23.09 1.68 8.52
C LEU A 174 -22.57 1.98 9.93
N LYS A 175 -22.66 3.24 10.38
CA LYS A 175 -22.27 3.62 11.75
C LYS A 175 -23.06 2.84 12.80
N ALA A 176 -24.36 2.63 12.59
CA ALA A 176 -25.20 1.87 13.51
C ALA A 176 -24.78 0.40 13.61
N ALA A 177 -24.47 -0.25 12.47
CA ALA A 177 -24.01 -1.63 12.43
C ALA A 177 -22.65 -1.81 13.12
N LEU A 178 -21.66 -0.97 12.80
CA LEU A 178 -20.35 -0.96 13.45
C LEU A 178 -20.47 -0.72 14.95
N LYS A 179 -21.30 0.24 15.36
CA LYS A 179 -21.57 0.53 16.79
C LYS A 179 -22.25 -0.63 17.51
N ALA A 180 -23.12 -1.38 16.84
CA ALA A 180 -23.78 -2.54 17.43
C ALA A 180 -22.79 -3.68 17.69
N TYR A 181 -21.84 -3.90 16.78
CA TYR A 181 -20.74 -4.83 16.99
C TYR A 181 -19.78 -4.36 18.09
N ALA A 182 -19.32 -3.11 18.01
CA ALA A 182 -18.33 -2.57 18.93
C ALA A 182 -18.79 -2.53 20.40
N LYS A 183 -20.11 -2.49 20.66
CA LYS A 183 -20.68 -2.66 22.01
C LYS A 183 -20.49 -4.07 22.60
N LYS A 184 -20.37 -5.08 21.75
CA LYS A 184 -20.18 -6.49 22.16
C LYS A 184 -18.71 -6.81 22.35
N ASP A 185 -17.85 -6.23 21.51
CA ASP A 185 -16.41 -6.39 21.61
C ASP A 185 -15.82 -5.47 22.69
N LYS A 186 -15.29 -6.08 23.75
CA LYS A 186 -14.70 -5.35 24.88
C LYS A 186 -13.30 -4.83 24.61
N THR A 187 -12.68 -5.13 23.48
CA THR A 187 -11.35 -4.61 23.11
C THR A 187 -11.46 -3.21 22.48
N ILE A 188 -12.50 -2.97 21.66
CA ILE A 188 -12.71 -1.71 20.92
C ILE A 188 -13.02 -0.56 21.88
N GLN A 189 -12.17 0.45 21.93
CA GLN A 189 -12.29 1.64 22.77
C GLN A 189 -13.05 2.76 22.06
N ALA A 190 -12.71 3.02 20.79
CA ALA A 190 -13.36 4.04 19.95
C ALA A 190 -13.27 3.71 18.45
N LEU A 191 -14.18 4.29 17.67
CA LEU A 191 -14.19 4.22 16.22
C LEU A 191 -14.39 5.62 15.62
N TYR A 192 -13.56 5.95 14.65
CA TYR A 192 -13.56 7.21 13.91
C TYR A 192 -13.90 6.90 12.45
N LEU A 193 -14.66 7.77 11.76
CA LEU A 193 -15.05 7.52 10.37
C LEU A 193 -14.87 8.76 9.53
N GLN A 194 -14.17 8.60 8.41
CA GLN A 194 -14.05 9.61 7.35
C GLN A 194 -14.23 8.96 5.96
N LEU A 195 -14.28 9.78 4.92
CA LEU A 195 -14.06 9.35 3.54
C LEU A 195 -12.58 9.41 3.21
N MET A 196 -12.13 8.44 2.43
CA MET A 196 -10.81 8.39 1.82
C MET A 196 -10.96 8.41 0.30
N ILE A 197 -10.11 9.16 -0.38
CA ILE A 197 -9.88 9.03 -1.82
C ILE A 197 -8.42 8.64 -1.99
N TYR A 198 -8.21 7.48 -2.61
CA TYR A 198 -6.91 6.91 -2.91
C TYR A 198 -6.96 6.33 -4.33
N GLU A 199 -6.00 6.71 -5.19
CA GLU A 199 -5.98 6.29 -6.61
C GLU A 199 -7.34 6.43 -7.32
N GLU A 200 -8.01 7.58 -7.11
CA GLU A 200 -9.35 7.89 -7.65
C GLU A 200 -10.50 6.99 -7.11
N GLN A 201 -10.19 5.98 -6.29
CA GLN A 201 -11.16 5.16 -5.59
C GLN A 201 -11.58 5.81 -4.28
N GLN A 202 -12.89 6.01 -4.14
CA GLN A 202 -13.48 6.51 -2.92
C GLN A 202 -13.90 5.35 -1.99
N SER A 203 -13.51 5.43 -0.72
CA SER A 203 -13.94 4.48 0.32
C SER A 203 -14.30 5.21 1.61
N TYR A 204 -15.04 4.53 2.49
CA TYR A 204 -15.03 4.90 3.91
C TYR A 204 -13.75 4.36 4.53
N VAL A 205 -13.16 5.11 5.46
CA VAL A 205 -12.07 4.62 6.31
C VAL A 205 -12.47 4.73 7.77
N VAL A 206 -12.25 3.67 8.52
CA VAL A 206 -12.48 3.61 9.97
C VAL A 206 -11.17 3.39 10.69
N ALA A 207 -10.73 4.41 11.44
CA ALA A 207 -9.67 4.25 12.42
C ALA A 207 -10.23 3.57 13.67
N VAL A 208 -9.61 2.45 14.03
CA VAL A 208 -10.04 1.56 15.11
C VAL A 208 -9.07 1.68 16.26
N ASP A 209 -9.55 2.20 17.39
CA ASP A 209 -8.84 2.18 18.66
C ASP A 209 -9.28 0.93 19.42
N ALA A 210 -8.43 -0.08 19.52
CA ALA A 210 -8.72 -1.34 20.18
C ALA A 210 -7.52 -1.87 20.97
N ASP A 211 -7.79 -2.30 22.19
CA ASP A 211 -6.82 -3.02 23.04
C ASP A 211 -6.96 -4.53 22.77
N ALA A 212 -6.50 -4.95 21.60
CA ALA A 212 -6.63 -6.32 21.10
C ALA A 212 -5.25 -6.91 20.76
N THR A 213 -5.03 -8.17 21.12
CA THR A 213 -3.80 -8.89 20.76
C THR A 213 -3.72 -9.17 19.26
N ASN A 214 -4.86 -9.36 18.61
CA ASN A 214 -4.95 -9.55 17.17
C ASN A 214 -5.93 -8.53 16.57
N LEU A 215 -5.38 -7.45 16.02
CA LEU A 215 -6.18 -6.38 15.45
C LEU A 215 -6.89 -6.81 14.14
N LYS A 216 -6.31 -7.76 13.40
CA LYS A 216 -6.93 -8.29 12.17
C LYS A 216 -8.29 -8.93 12.46
N ASP A 217 -8.40 -9.73 13.52
CA ASP A 217 -9.68 -10.36 13.90
C ASP A 217 -10.74 -9.30 14.21
N VAL A 218 -10.36 -8.19 14.83
CA VAL A 218 -11.26 -7.07 15.09
C VAL A 218 -11.74 -6.45 13.76
N PHE A 219 -10.85 -6.28 12.79
CA PHE A 219 -11.19 -5.74 11.47
C PHE A 219 -12.12 -6.67 10.69
N ASP A 220 -11.81 -7.97 10.65
CA ASP A 220 -12.64 -8.98 9.97
C ASP A 220 -14.08 -8.95 10.50
N GLN A 221 -14.24 -8.88 11.83
CA GLN A 221 -15.56 -8.87 12.45
C GLN A 221 -16.33 -7.55 12.24
N LEU A 222 -15.63 -6.42 12.22
CA LEU A 222 -16.23 -5.13 11.85
C LEU A 222 -16.66 -5.12 10.38
N ALA A 223 -15.86 -5.72 9.49
CA ALA A 223 -16.19 -5.89 8.07
C ALA A 223 -17.46 -6.74 7.89
N ASP A 224 -17.54 -7.88 8.57
CA ASP A 224 -18.73 -8.75 8.54
C ASP A 224 -19.98 -8.03 9.04
N ALA A 225 -19.86 -7.26 10.13
CA ALA A 225 -20.96 -6.49 10.68
C ALA A 225 -21.46 -5.38 9.73
N SER A 226 -20.59 -4.84 8.88
CA SER A 226 -20.88 -3.67 8.04
C SER A 226 -21.23 -3.98 6.59
N ARG A 227 -20.87 -5.17 6.08
CA ARG A 227 -20.94 -5.54 4.65
C ARG A 227 -22.29 -5.21 3.99
N LYS A 228 -23.42 -5.44 4.67
CA LYS A 228 -24.77 -5.18 4.13
C LYS A 228 -25.13 -3.69 4.00
N HIS A 229 -24.35 -2.81 4.62
CA HIS A 229 -24.64 -1.37 4.73
C HIS A 229 -23.73 -0.50 3.87
N LEU A 230 -22.87 -1.12 3.05
CA LEU A 230 -21.89 -0.43 2.21
C LEU A 230 -22.49 0.19 0.94
N LYS A 231 -23.62 -0.33 0.45
CA LYS A 231 -24.34 0.21 -0.73
C LYS A 231 -23.41 0.45 -1.94
N GLY A 232 -22.45 -0.47 -2.16
CA GLY A 232 -21.48 -0.40 -3.26
C GLY A 232 -20.18 0.36 -2.95
N MET A 233 -20.05 0.95 -1.76
CA MET A 233 -18.80 1.59 -1.31
C MET A 233 -17.83 0.59 -0.70
N TYR A 234 -16.53 0.87 -0.77
CA TYR A 234 -15.52 0.17 0.02
C TYR A 234 -15.47 0.70 1.46
N LEU A 235 -14.98 -0.14 2.38
CA LEU A 235 -14.71 0.23 3.76
C LEU A 235 -13.34 -0.30 4.18
N ASP A 236 -12.46 0.62 4.51
CA ASP A 236 -11.13 0.36 5.04
C ASP A 236 -11.11 0.42 6.56
N PHE A 237 -10.29 -0.42 7.17
CA PHE A 237 -9.98 -0.37 8.59
C PHE A 237 -8.49 -0.14 8.77
N VAL A 238 -8.16 0.78 9.67
CA VAL A 238 -6.78 1.10 10.02
C VAL A 238 -6.64 1.13 11.53
N ASP A 239 -5.45 0.75 12.02
CA ASP A 239 -5.11 0.97 13.42
C ASP A 239 -5.09 2.48 13.68
N VAL A 240 -5.77 2.94 14.73
CA VAL A 240 -5.76 4.34 15.13
C VAL A 240 -4.35 4.87 15.40
N HIS A 241 -3.41 3.99 15.77
CA HIS A 241 -2.02 4.35 16.04
C HIS A 241 -1.11 4.33 14.80
N SER A 242 -1.62 3.89 13.64
CA SER A 242 -0.92 4.06 12.36
C SER A 242 -0.93 5.53 11.91
N GLU A 243 0.01 5.93 11.06
CA GLU A 243 0.05 7.31 10.53
C GLU A 243 -1.30 7.69 9.89
N LEU A 244 -1.85 6.83 9.03
CA LEU A 244 -3.17 7.07 8.42
C LEU A 244 -4.29 7.09 9.47
N GLY A 245 -4.28 6.18 10.44
CA GLY A 245 -5.29 6.15 11.49
C GLY A 245 -5.32 7.41 12.35
N ILE A 246 -4.14 7.97 12.67
CA ILE A 246 -4.01 9.25 13.35
C ILE A 246 -4.62 10.37 12.50
N HIS A 247 -4.31 10.44 11.20
CA HIS A 247 -4.86 11.47 10.32
C HIS A 247 -6.40 11.41 10.23
N VAL A 248 -6.96 10.19 10.22
CA VAL A 248 -8.43 9.98 10.27
C VAL A 248 -8.99 10.46 11.62
N ALA A 249 -8.35 10.09 12.73
CA ALA A 249 -8.85 10.37 14.07
C ALA A 249 -8.64 11.83 14.52
N GLU A 250 -7.61 12.51 14.05
CA GLU A 250 -7.30 13.91 14.42
C GLU A 250 -8.33 14.89 13.84
N LYS A 251 -8.92 14.54 12.70
CA LYS A 251 -9.86 15.39 11.94
C LYS A 251 -11.34 15.14 12.29
N THR A 252 -11.66 14.23 13.21
CA THR A 252 -13.05 13.92 13.55
C THR A 252 -13.23 13.41 14.99
N GLU A 253 -14.42 13.58 15.55
CA GLU A 253 -14.78 12.97 16.83
C GLU A 253 -15.28 11.52 16.61
N PRO A 254 -15.02 10.60 17.56
CA PRO A 254 -15.39 9.21 17.39
C PRO A 254 -16.91 9.03 17.41
N PHE A 255 -17.46 8.28 16.45
CA PHE A 255 -18.90 7.99 16.37
C PHE A 255 -19.32 6.87 17.35
N TYR A 256 -18.33 6.08 17.78
CA TYR A 256 -18.43 5.14 18.90
C TYR A 256 -17.28 5.38 19.86
N LYS A 257 -17.58 5.42 21.16
CA LYS A 257 -16.59 5.37 22.24
C LYS A 257 -17.20 4.63 23.43
N LYS A 258 -16.36 3.92 24.17
CA LYS A 258 -16.76 3.36 25.47
C LYS A 258 -17.07 4.46 26.48
N MET A 259 -17.84 4.11 27.52
CA MET A 259 -18.31 5.06 28.53
C MET A 259 -17.16 5.79 29.25
N PHE A 260 -16.06 5.10 29.53
CA PHE A 260 -14.87 5.67 30.18
C PHE A 260 -13.69 5.85 29.21
N TYR A 261 -14.01 6.13 27.95
CA TYR A 261 -12.98 6.35 26.94
C TYR A 261 -12.11 7.56 27.29
N LYS A 262 -10.80 7.32 27.40
CA LYS A 262 -9.81 8.40 27.45
C LYS A 262 -9.58 8.85 26.02
N LYS A 263 -9.65 10.15 25.77
CA LYS A 263 -9.40 10.70 24.43
C LYS A 263 -8.04 10.21 23.93
N LEU A 264 -8.00 9.78 22.67
CA LEU A 264 -6.79 9.33 22.00
C LEU A 264 -5.64 10.32 22.24
N ASP A 265 -4.55 9.79 22.76
CA ASP A 265 -3.32 10.53 22.98
C ASP A 265 -2.48 10.46 21.70
N ILE A 266 -2.55 11.51 20.89
CA ILE A 266 -1.82 11.60 19.62
C ILE A 266 -0.47 12.27 19.91
N PRO A 267 0.66 11.54 19.82
CA PRO A 267 1.96 12.14 20.04
C PRO A 267 2.27 13.17 18.96
N PHE A 268 3.04 14.19 19.32
CA PHE A 268 3.58 15.10 18.33
C PHE A 268 4.60 14.37 17.47
N LEU A 269 4.47 14.48 16.16
CA LEU A 269 5.49 14.00 15.23
C LEU A 269 5.72 15.03 14.13
N ALA A 270 6.99 15.32 13.85
CA ALA A 270 7.38 16.17 12.75
C ALA A 270 8.62 15.60 12.05
N VAL A 271 8.73 15.80 10.74
CA VAL A 271 9.94 15.51 9.97
C VAL A 271 10.81 16.76 9.91
N ILE A 272 12.12 16.58 10.08
CA ILE A 272 13.12 17.64 9.95
C ILE A 272 13.38 17.87 8.48
N GLU A 273 13.18 19.11 8.04
CA GLU A 273 13.43 19.56 6.68
C GLU A 273 14.75 20.35 6.61
N GLU A 274 15.01 21.18 7.62
CA GLU A 274 16.20 22.05 7.65
C GLU A 274 16.76 22.22 9.06
N CYS A 275 18.05 22.53 9.17
CA CYS A 275 18.71 22.84 10.43
C CYS A 275 19.61 24.07 10.30
N PHE A 276 19.43 25.02 11.23
CA PHE A 276 20.19 26.26 11.29
C PHE A 276 20.88 26.41 12.64
N HIS A 277 22.21 26.34 12.68
CA HIS A 277 22.98 26.55 13.91
C HIS A 277 23.19 28.04 14.18
N LEU A 278 22.91 28.45 15.42
CA LEU A 278 23.12 29.81 15.91
C LEU A 278 24.48 29.91 16.61
N LYS A 279 25.08 31.11 16.57
CA LYS A 279 26.42 31.37 17.14
C LYS A 279 26.52 31.16 18.66
N ASP A 280 25.38 31.10 19.35
CA ASP A 280 25.30 30.92 20.80
C ASP A 280 25.03 29.46 21.22
N GLY A 281 25.19 28.52 20.29
CA GLY A 281 25.05 27.08 20.54
C GLY A 281 23.63 26.55 20.45
N ARG A 282 22.64 27.38 20.16
CA ARG A 282 21.26 26.96 19.84
C ARG A 282 21.15 26.52 18.37
N CYS A 283 20.09 25.81 18.02
CA CYS A 283 19.68 25.62 16.63
C CYS A 283 18.20 25.93 16.43
N VAL A 284 17.86 26.33 15.21
CA VAL A 284 16.48 26.34 14.73
C VAL A 284 16.33 25.19 13.76
N VAL A 285 15.39 24.30 14.05
CA VAL A 285 15.07 23.16 13.18
C VAL A 285 13.79 23.48 12.42
N GLY A 286 13.89 23.59 11.11
CA GLY A 286 12.74 23.66 10.22
C GLY A 286 12.10 22.28 10.15
N VAL A 287 10.82 22.20 10.47
CA VAL A 287 10.07 20.94 10.47
C VAL A 287 8.75 21.06 9.76
N LYS A 288 8.28 19.95 9.20
CA LYS A 288 6.89 19.75 8.82
C LYS A 288 6.21 18.85 9.84
N VAL A 289 5.20 19.39 10.52
CA VAL A 289 4.38 18.64 11.48
C VAL A 289 3.49 17.65 10.73
N LEU A 290 3.57 16.38 11.13
CA LEU A 290 2.81 15.28 10.55
C LEU A 290 1.51 15.06 11.34
N HIS A 291 1.58 15.05 12.67
CA HIS A 291 0.39 14.94 13.54
C HIS A 291 0.69 15.40 14.97
N GLY A 292 -0.37 15.58 15.74
CA GLY A 292 -0.28 15.97 17.14
C GLY A 292 0.15 17.42 17.32
N LYS A 293 0.55 17.77 18.55
CA LYS A 293 0.88 19.16 18.89
C LYS A 293 2.08 19.25 19.82
N LEU A 294 2.96 20.19 19.54
CA LEU A 294 4.07 20.54 20.42
C LEU A 294 3.82 21.92 21.00
N SER A 295 3.87 22.04 22.33
CA SER A 295 3.80 23.34 22.99
C SER A 295 5.20 23.93 23.19
N ASP A 296 5.29 25.25 23.32
CA ASP A 296 6.49 25.95 23.80
C ASP A 296 6.96 25.31 25.12
N ASN A 297 8.25 24.96 25.22
CA ASN A 297 8.87 24.17 26.29
C ASN A 297 8.50 22.67 26.34
N GLY A 298 7.88 22.14 25.29
CA GLY A 298 7.64 20.71 25.15
C GLY A 298 8.93 19.91 24.97
N GLU A 299 9.01 18.75 25.60
CA GLU A 299 10.08 17.78 25.41
C GLU A 299 9.92 17.09 24.06
N VAL A 300 11.03 16.94 23.32
CA VAL A 300 11.10 16.25 22.04
C VAL A 300 12.24 15.26 22.03
N SER A 301 12.01 14.07 21.49
CA SER A 301 13.04 13.09 21.16
C SER A 301 13.36 13.17 19.68
N CYS A 302 14.63 13.33 19.34
CA CYS A 302 15.09 13.24 17.96
C CYS A 302 15.30 11.77 17.60
N LEU A 303 14.74 11.35 16.46
CA LEU A 303 14.82 9.99 15.93
C LEU A 303 15.52 10.01 14.57
N ASN A 304 16.32 8.98 14.28
CA ASN A 304 16.87 8.79 12.93
C ASN A 304 15.80 8.29 11.94
N GLU A 305 16.20 8.06 10.68
CA GLU A 305 15.34 7.52 9.62
C GLU A 305 14.70 6.18 9.98
N GLN A 306 15.39 5.37 10.80
CA GLN A 306 14.92 4.08 11.31
C GLN A 306 14.04 4.20 12.56
N ARG A 307 13.65 5.42 12.95
CA ARG A 307 12.87 5.75 14.16
C ARG A 307 13.58 5.42 15.49
N GLU A 308 14.88 5.21 15.48
CA GLU A 308 15.67 4.98 16.68
C GLU A 308 15.96 6.31 17.37
N ARG A 309 15.73 6.37 18.69
CA ARG A 309 15.93 7.59 19.47
C ARG A 309 17.43 7.89 19.62
N LEU A 310 17.84 9.08 19.20
CA LEU A 310 19.20 9.58 19.31
C LEU A 310 19.42 10.33 20.62
N PHE A 311 18.57 11.33 20.89
CA PHE A 311 18.65 12.17 22.09
C PHE A 311 17.29 12.83 22.36
N THR A 312 17.20 13.48 23.52
CA THR A 312 16.04 14.27 23.94
C THR A 312 16.46 15.71 24.16
N SER A 313 15.59 16.65 23.78
CA SER A 313 15.77 18.10 23.98
C SER A 313 14.43 18.74 24.34
N CYS A 314 14.43 20.05 24.54
CA CYS A 314 13.23 20.84 24.79
C CYS A 314 13.12 21.99 23.79
N ALA A 315 11.91 22.20 23.26
CA ALA A 315 11.62 23.35 22.42
C ALA A 315 11.64 24.64 23.25
N GLN A 316 12.54 25.58 22.96
CA GLN A 316 12.63 26.86 23.68
C GLN A 316 11.85 28.00 23.01
N GLY A 317 11.29 27.71 21.84
CA GLY A 317 10.49 28.61 21.05
C GLY A 317 10.00 27.89 19.81
N ILE A 318 8.83 28.31 19.33
CA ILE A 318 8.23 27.82 18.09
C ILE A 318 7.93 29.03 17.22
N GLU A 319 8.33 28.96 15.96
CA GLU A 319 8.14 30.00 14.96
C GLU A 319 7.25 29.49 13.82
N TYR A 320 6.33 30.34 13.37
CA TYR A 320 5.51 30.11 12.18
C TYR A 320 5.77 31.26 11.21
N GLY A 321 6.57 31.00 10.18
CA GLY A 321 7.14 32.07 9.36
C GLY A 321 8.11 32.94 10.16
N ARG A 322 7.71 34.17 10.48
CA ARG A 322 8.52 35.12 11.29
C ARG A 322 7.92 35.42 12.66
N GLU A 323 6.80 34.77 13.00
CA GLU A 323 6.07 35.02 14.24
C GLU A 323 6.32 33.91 15.25
N ARG A 324 6.52 34.26 16.51
CA ARG A 324 6.60 33.28 17.60
C ARG A 324 5.19 32.83 17.98
N VAL A 325 4.97 31.51 17.94
CA VAL A 325 3.71 30.88 18.31
C VAL A 325 3.89 30.01 19.56
N LYS A 326 2.77 29.64 20.19
CA LYS A 326 2.79 28.80 21.40
C LYS A 326 2.69 27.32 21.14
N VAL A 327 2.21 26.94 19.96
CA VAL A 327 1.95 25.54 19.58
C VAL A 327 2.28 25.33 18.12
N ALA A 328 3.03 24.27 17.82
CA ALA A 328 3.15 23.68 16.48
C ALA A 328 2.15 22.53 16.36
N LYS A 329 1.44 22.44 15.24
CA LYS A 329 0.44 21.39 14.95
C LYS A 329 0.17 21.34 13.44
N VAL A 330 -0.58 20.35 12.98
CA VAL A 330 -1.05 20.32 11.57
C VAL A 330 -1.89 21.57 11.25
N ASN A 331 -1.63 22.20 10.11
CA ASN A 331 -2.29 23.42 9.66
C ASN A 331 -2.44 23.47 8.14
N ASP A 332 -3.55 22.93 7.64
CA ASP A 332 -3.79 22.77 6.20
C ASP A 332 -4.16 24.07 5.45
N THR A 333 -4.47 25.16 6.17
CA THR A 333 -5.01 26.40 5.57
C THR A 333 -4.10 27.62 5.73
N GLY A 334 -3.05 27.50 6.54
CA GLY A 334 -2.14 28.59 6.82
C GLY A 334 -1.15 28.87 5.68
N ARG A 335 -0.66 30.11 5.60
CA ARG A 335 0.32 30.56 4.59
C ARG A 335 1.56 29.66 4.46
N TYR A 336 2.05 29.11 5.57
CA TYR A 336 3.21 28.24 5.63
C TYR A 336 2.80 26.78 5.93
N GLY A 337 1.52 26.43 5.79
CA GLY A 337 1.02 25.09 6.06
C GLY A 337 1.38 24.57 7.45
N SER A 338 1.76 23.29 7.52
CA SER A 338 2.25 22.62 8.74
C SER A 338 3.76 22.82 9.00
N HIS A 339 4.39 23.84 8.40
CA HIS A 339 5.83 24.07 8.52
C HIS A 339 6.15 25.08 9.64
N TYR A 340 7.07 24.71 10.54
CA TYR A 340 7.44 25.48 11.74
C TYR A 340 8.95 25.48 11.95
N GLY A 341 9.46 26.54 12.57
CA GLY A 341 10.81 26.56 13.15
C GLY A 341 10.75 26.19 14.63
N ILE A 342 11.55 25.23 15.07
CA ILE A 342 11.66 24.81 16.48
C ILE A 342 13.06 25.17 16.99
N LEU A 343 13.11 26.08 17.95
CA LEU A 343 14.36 26.48 18.60
C LEU A 343 14.74 25.45 19.67
N MET A 344 15.94 24.89 19.59
CA MET A 344 16.51 23.95 20.57
C MET A 344 17.87 24.43 21.07
N LYS A 345 18.26 24.01 22.28
CA LYS A 345 19.51 24.43 22.93
C LYS A 345 20.42 23.26 23.31
N ASP A 346 19.85 22.16 23.78
CA ASP A 346 20.61 21.00 24.25
C ASP A 346 20.56 19.91 23.19
N HIS A 347 21.43 20.02 22.17
CA HIS A 347 21.48 19.09 21.05
C HIS A 347 22.91 18.69 20.66
N PRO A 348 23.12 17.48 20.14
CA PRO A 348 24.32 17.16 19.36
C PRO A 348 24.26 17.84 17.98
N GLU A 349 25.41 18.02 17.31
CA GLU A 349 25.46 18.57 15.94
C GLU A 349 24.89 17.60 14.87
N ASP A 350 24.63 16.34 15.23
CA ASP A 350 24.18 15.28 14.32
C ASP A 350 22.68 15.35 13.98
N PHE A 351 22.24 16.45 13.38
CA PHE A 351 20.93 16.56 12.73
C PHE A 351 21.05 16.26 11.24
N LYS A 352 20.04 15.60 10.69
CA LYS A 352 19.91 15.39 9.25
C LYS A 352 18.48 15.65 8.80
N GLU A 353 18.35 16.20 7.59
CA GLU A 353 17.09 16.19 6.86
C GLU A 353 16.56 14.76 6.78
N GLY A 354 15.25 14.58 6.96
CA GLY A 354 14.60 13.27 7.00
C GLY A 354 14.55 12.61 8.39
N TYR A 355 15.25 13.14 9.39
CA TYR A 355 15.08 12.71 10.79
C TYR A 355 13.76 13.23 11.36
N PHE A 356 13.36 12.73 12.53
CA PHE A 356 12.07 13.07 13.14
C PHE A 356 12.21 13.69 14.52
N LEU A 357 11.25 14.55 14.87
CA LEU A 357 11.02 14.99 16.24
C LEU A 357 9.73 14.36 16.75
N LEU A 358 9.83 13.58 17.82
CA LEU A 358 8.71 12.95 18.53
C LEU A 358 8.51 13.63 19.88
N GLY A 359 7.36 14.24 20.11
CA GLY A 359 6.98 14.88 21.37
C GLY A 359 5.83 14.16 22.06
N LYS A 360 5.73 14.33 23.39
CA LYS A 360 4.59 13.88 24.19
C LYS A 360 3.64 15.03 24.51
#